data_AF-A0A2N1MNU8-F1
#
_entry.id   AF-A0A2N1MNU8-F1
#
_cell.length_a   1.000
_cell.length_b   1.000
_cell.length_c   1.000
_cell.angle_alpha   90.00
_cell.angle_beta   90.00
_cell.angle_gamma   90.00
#
_symmetry.space_group_name_H-M   'P 1'
#
loop_
_entity.id
_entity.type
_entity.pdbx_description
1 polymer ?
#
loop_
_entity_poly.entity_id
_entity_poly.type
_entity_poly.pdbx_seq_one_letter_code
_entity_poly.pdbx_strand_id
1 'polypeptide(L)' 'MECSLDNQDRLRFKLSKPVTVVYDSENMGGNVERVLGHIAWLLEEVQKPDSDSQTGEGSREI' A
#
# COMPACT_ATOMS: atom_id res chain seq x y z
N MET A 1 5.25 14.79 6.02
CA MET A 1 4.42 13.57 5.98
C MET A 1 4.96 12.65 7.03
N GLU A 2 4.11 12.20 7.95
CA GLU A 2 4.49 11.32 9.05
C GLU A 2 3.86 9.95 8.79
N CYS A 3 4.64 8.89 8.97
CA CYS A 3 4.21 7.50 8.76
C CYS A 3 4.32 6.77 10.08
N SER A 4 3.25 6.09 10.49
CA SER A 4 3.18 5.33 11.73
C SER A 4 2.38 4.06 11.52
N LEU A 5 2.68 2.99 12.27
CA LEU A 5 1.81 1.82 12.35
C LEU A 5 0.68 2.10 13.36
N ASP A 6 -0.52 1.62 13.06
CA ASP A 6 -1.60 1.59 14.05
C ASP A 6 -1.53 0.34 14.93
N ASN A 7 -2.51 0.18 15.82
CA ASN A 7 -2.56 -0.90 16.78
C ASN A 7 -2.82 -2.28 16.13
N GLN A 8 -3.02 -2.34 14.82
CA GLN A 8 -3.24 -3.55 14.02
C GLN A 8 -2.15 -3.72 12.95
N ASP A 9 -0.99 -3.06 13.13
CA ASP A 9 0.14 -3.05 12.19
C ASP A 9 -0.21 -2.52 10.78
N ARG A 10 -1.23 -1.66 10.67
CA ARG A 10 -1.58 -1.02 9.41
C ARG A 10 -0.86 0.32 9.28
N LEU A 11 -0.35 0.59 8.09
CA LEU A 11 0.30 1.87 7.78
C LEU A 11 -0.72 3.02 7.82
N ARG A 12 -0.46 4.01 8.69
CA ARG A 12 -1.18 5.27 8.75
C ARG A 12 -0.29 6.41 8.31
N PHE A 13 -0.82 7.20 7.38
CA PHE A 13 -0.16 8.39 6.87
C PHE A 13 -0.87 9.63 7.43
N LYS A 14 -0.10 10.50 8.08
CA LYS A 14 -0.57 11.80 8.56
C LYS A 14 0.14 12.92 7.80
N LEU A 15 -0.66 13.77 7.16
CA LEU A 15 -0.16 14.99 6.54
C LEU A 15 -0.16 16.10 7.60
N SER A 16 0.92 16.89 7.64
CA SER A 16 1.07 18.00 8.58
C SER A 16 0.18 19.21 8.21
N LYS A 17 -0.22 19.32 6.95
CA LYS A 17 -1.21 20.28 6.45
C LYS A 17 -2.14 19.58 5.45
N PRO A 18 -3.38 20.04 5.29
CA PRO A 18 -4.25 19.56 4.21
C PRO A 18 -3.57 19.82 2.86
N VAL A 19 -3.57 18.82 1.99
CA VAL A 19 -3.13 18.96 0.60
C VAL A 19 -4.39 18.95 -0.26
N THR A 20 -4.68 20.08 -0.90
CA THR A 20 -5.74 20.18 -1.89
C THR A 20 -5.11 20.04 -3.26
N VAL A 21 -5.51 19.01 -4.01
CA VAL A 21 -5.10 18.85 -5.40
C VAL A 21 -6.19 19.50 -6.26
N VAL A 22 -5.87 20.64 -6.87
CA VAL A 22 -6.76 21.33 -7.81
C VAL A 22 -6.32 20.96 -9.22
N TYR A 23 -7.22 20.36 -9.98
CA TYR A 23 -6.97 19.96 -11.36
C TYR A 23 -7.46 21.08 -12.29
N ASP A 24 -6.53 21.83 -12.86
CA ASP A 24 -6.84 22.95 -13.77
C ASP A 24 -6.77 22.54 -15.26
N SER A 25 -6.73 21.23 -15.55
CA SER A 25 -6.80 20.72 -16.93
C SER A 25 -7.79 19.58 -17.07
N GLU A 26 -8.49 19.58 -18.20
CA GLU A 26 -9.52 18.61 -18.58
C GLU A 26 -9.04 17.15 -18.51
N ASN A 27 -7.73 16.92 -18.66
CA ASN A 27 -7.11 15.59 -18.62
C ASN A 27 -6.44 15.23 -17.28
N MET A 28 -6.33 16.16 -16.33
CA MET A 28 -5.59 15.92 -15.08
C MET A 28 -6.35 14.99 -14.13
N GLY A 29 -7.68 15.08 -14.09
CA GLY A 29 -8.52 14.22 -13.25
C GLY A 29 -8.29 12.73 -13.56
N GLY A 30 -8.35 12.35 -14.83
CA GLY A 30 -8.13 10.95 -15.26
C GLY A 30 -6.69 10.47 -15.02
N ASN A 31 -5.69 11.34 -15.18
CA ASN A 31 -4.31 10.99 -14.89
C ASN A 31 -4.07 10.74 -13.40
N VAL A 32 -4.70 11.53 -12.52
CA VAL A 32 -4.54 11.31 -11.08
C VAL A 32 -5.35 10.13 -10.57
N GLU A 33 -6.55 9.91 -11.09
CA GLU A 33 -7.30 8.68 -10.82
C GLU A 33 -6.48 7.43 -11.19
N ARG A 34 -5.79 7.45 -12.35
CA ARG A 34 -4.91 6.35 -12.78
C ARG A 34 -3.71 6.15 -11.85
N VAL A 35 -3.05 7.23 -11.43
CA VAL A 35 -1.88 7.14 -10.53
C VAL A 35 -2.30 6.68 -9.14
N LEU A 36 -3.40 7.21 -8.59
CA LEU A 36 -3.92 6.79 -7.29
C LEU A 36 -4.40 5.32 -7.32
N GLY A 37 -5.04 4.89 -8.41
CA GLY A 37 -5.42 3.49 -8.62
C GLY A 37 -4.21 2.55 -8.62
N HIS A 38 -3.12 2.91 -9.30
CA HIS A 38 -1.88 2.13 -9.27
C HIS A 38 -1.24 2.08 -7.88
N ILE A 39 -1.23 3.19 -7.14
CA ILE A 39 -0.70 3.23 -5.77
C ILE A 39 -1.53 2.32 -4.86
N ALA A 40 -2.86 2.39 -4.94
CA ALA A 40 -3.75 1.53 -4.16
C ALA A 40 -3.50 0.04 -4.48
N TRP A 41 -3.41 -0.31 -5.76
CA TRP A 41 -3.10 -1.68 -6.17
C TRP A 41 -1.75 -2.18 -5.64
N LEU A 42 -0.69 -1.38 -5.73
CA LEU A 42 0.63 -1.75 -5.17
C LEU A 42 0.59 -1.94 -3.66
N LEU A 43 -0.14 -1.10 -2.94
CA LEU A 43 -0.31 -1.23 -1.49
C LEU A 43 -1.09 -2.49 -1.12
N GLU A 44 -2.05 -2.92 -1.94
CA GLU A 44 -2.75 -4.19 -1.77
C GLU A 44 -1.81 -5.38 -2.00
N GLU A 45 -1.00 -5.35 -3.06
CA GLU A 45 -0.02 -6.42 -3.35
C GLU A 45 0.99 -6.60 -2.20
N VAL A 46 1.54 -5.51 -1.66
CA VAL A 46 2.53 -5.57 -0.57
C VAL A 46 1.93 -6.02 0.77
N GLN A 47 0.61 -5.94 0.94
CA GLN A 47 -0.10 -6.40 2.13
C GLN A 47 -0.55 -7.86 2.05
N LYS A 48 -0.40 -8.53 0.90
CA LYS A 48 -0.69 -9.96 0.82
C LYS A 48 0.36 -10.71 1.65
N PRO A 49 -0.05 -11.59 2.59
CA PRO A 49 0.90 -12.43 3.30
C PRO A 49 1.60 -13.34 2.28
N ASP A 50 2.92 -13.49 2.39
CA ASP A 50 3.72 -14.47 1.65
C ASP A 50 3.24 -15.87 2.01
N SER A 51 2.16 -16.31 1.37
CA SER A 51 1.54 -17.61 1.62
C SER A 51 2.38 -18.77 1.05
N ASP A 52 3.51 -18.45 0.39
CA ASP A 52 4.42 -19.44 -0.19
C ASP A 52 5.56 -19.87 0.74
N SER A 53 5.60 -19.37 1.99
CA SER A 53 6.59 -19.81 3.00
C SER A 53 6.11 -21.01 3.83
N GLN A 54 5.48 -22.01 3.22
CA GLN A 54 5.34 -23.34 3.81
C GLN A 54 5.59 -24.42 2.74
N THR A 55 6.86 -24.58 2.36
CA THR A 55 7.35 -25.89 1.94
C THR A 55 8.44 -26.30 2.92
N GLY A 56 8.19 -27.43 3.57
CA GLY A 56 8.67 -27.73 4.92
C GLY A 56 10.16 -28.00 5.06
N GLU A 57 10.67 -27.67 6.24
CA GLU A 57 11.91 -28.21 6.77
C GLU A 57 11.60 -29.16 7.94
N GLY A 58 12.10 -30.40 7.85
CA GLY A 58 12.71 -31.05 9.01
C GLY A 58 12.02 -32.27 9.63
N SER A 59 12.65 -33.42 9.38
CA SER A 59 12.78 -34.60 10.26
C SER A 59 11.68 -35.67 10.28
N ARG A 60 11.94 -36.74 9.52
CA ARG A 60 12.25 -38.06 10.11
C ARG A 60 13.30 -38.78 9.25
N GLU A 61 14.56 -38.67 9.65
CA GLU A 61 15.61 -39.61 9.26
C GLU A 61 15.71 -40.66 10.39
N ILE A 62 15.47 -41.91 10.00
CA ILE A 62 15.74 -43.24 10.61
C ILE A 62 15.88 -43.35 12.14
#